data_AF-A0A165H235-F1
#
_entry.id   AF-A0A165H235-F1
#
_cell.length_a   1.000
_cell.length_b   1.000
_cell.length_c   1.000
_cell.angle_alpha   90.00
_cell.angle_beta   90.00
_cell.angle_gamma   90.00
#
_symmetry.space_group_name_H-M   'P 1'
#
loop_
_entity.id
_entity.type
_entity.pdbx_description
1 polymer ?
#
loop_
_entity_poly.entity_id
_entity_poly.type
_entity_poly.pdbx_seq_one_letter_code
_entity_poly.pdbx_strand_id
1 'polypeptide(L)'
;PIVPAELSEPSVPDALQKGRASMRLRQLCPACFASLEWGRDVRRFPDVLIQLDGNFHHRRNTNGGQGPRFYEPQLFLDDAWVASVGSRMEDLRAMHRAGPVRPHSTLPDEVVTACKESFKAAQEKDSHGVPGFHDEKGLVVGSCVHDIPLVVCNITTPGERQMYAIAIIQQLMAELPSSATLGILYDVGCVLDHSCNLYDYLGTLRPRVVMAVSILHSYGHQWACQLVYSPRRRPGFGLANGEGSERIWSRHRRYIPILRRSGVSILLKDDRLGVSLYTSDRNTNTFSFSTGSSCTLLPLDKYPLADGCADDSSSWPPRPRK
;
A
#
# COMPACT_ATOMS: atom_id res chain seq x y z
N PRO A 1 -16.03 48.63 20.89
CA PRO A 1 -16.97 48.17 19.84
C PRO A 1 -16.29 47.11 18.95
N ILE A 2 -16.58 45.82 19.22
CA ILE A 2 -16.12 44.72 18.37
C ILE A 2 -17.13 44.59 17.23
N VAL A 3 -16.68 44.80 16.00
CA VAL A 3 -17.49 44.56 14.80
C VAL A 3 -17.55 43.04 14.61
N PRO A 4 -18.73 42.40 14.50
CA PRO A 4 -18.80 40.99 14.17
C PRO A 4 -18.22 40.76 12.77
N ALA A 5 -17.30 39.80 12.64
CA ALA A 5 -16.89 39.34 11.33
C ALA A 5 -18.10 38.70 10.63
N GLU A 6 -18.41 39.15 9.41
CA GLU A 6 -19.46 38.54 8.60
C GLU A 6 -19.12 37.06 8.35
N LEU A 7 -19.96 36.18 8.87
CA LEU A 7 -19.94 34.76 8.50
C LEU A 7 -20.43 34.65 7.07
N SER A 8 -19.51 34.73 6.11
CA SER A 8 -19.76 34.39 4.70
C SER A 8 -20.45 33.03 4.65
N GLU A 9 -21.63 32.97 4.03
CA GLU A 9 -22.39 31.72 3.93
C GLU A 9 -21.52 30.61 3.32
N PRO A 10 -21.58 29.37 3.84
CA PRO A 10 -20.82 28.27 3.26
C PRO A 10 -21.34 28.00 1.85
N SER A 11 -20.50 28.29 0.85
CA SER A 11 -20.75 27.94 -0.55
C SER A 11 -21.27 26.51 -0.65
N VAL A 12 -22.42 26.35 -1.30
CA VAL A 12 -23.07 25.05 -1.52
C VAL A 12 -22.01 24.03 -2.00
N PRO A 13 -21.89 22.84 -1.38
CA PRO A 13 -20.91 21.87 -1.83
C PRO A 13 -21.20 21.48 -3.27
N ASP A 14 -20.15 21.44 -4.07
CA ASP A 14 -20.18 20.99 -5.47
C ASP A 14 -20.96 19.66 -5.56
N ALA A 15 -21.94 19.59 -6.45
CA ALA A 15 -22.83 18.43 -6.52
C ALA A 15 -22.02 17.16 -6.82
N LEU A 16 -22.27 16.08 -6.07
CA LEU A 16 -21.51 14.83 -6.22
C LEU A 16 -21.55 14.36 -7.68
N GLN A 17 -20.37 14.04 -8.21
CA GLN A 17 -20.22 13.71 -9.62
C GLN A 17 -20.44 12.21 -9.82
N LYS A 18 -21.18 11.87 -10.89
CA LYS A 18 -21.41 10.47 -11.26
C LYS A 18 -20.12 9.84 -11.77
N GLY A 19 -19.75 8.70 -11.19
CA GLY A 19 -18.51 8.01 -11.53
C GLY A 19 -18.50 6.57 -11.02
N ARG A 20 -17.50 5.80 -11.44
CA ARG A 20 -17.27 4.43 -10.96
C ARG A 20 -15.77 4.19 -10.83
N ALA A 21 -15.36 3.56 -9.73
CA ALA A 21 -14.02 3.00 -9.60
C ALA A 21 -13.78 1.86 -10.61
N SER A 22 -12.52 1.44 -10.76
CA SER A 22 -12.14 0.30 -11.60
C SER A 22 -12.95 -0.96 -11.26
N MET A 23 -13.09 -1.87 -12.24
CA MET A 23 -13.71 -3.19 -11.97
C MET A 23 -12.91 -3.95 -10.90
N ARG A 24 -11.58 -3.83 -10.91
CA ARG A 24 -10.63 -4.44 -9.97
C ARG A 24 -10.91 -4.02 -8.52
N LEU A 25 -10.93 -2.71 -8.24
CA LEU A 25 -11.25 -2.21 -6.89
C LEU A 25 -12.65 -2.62 -6.44
N ARG A 26 -13.65 -2.57 -7.34
CA ARG A 26 -15.02 -3.03 -7.04
C ARG A 26 -15.12 -4.52 -6.75
N GLN A 27 -14.30 -5.36 -7.38
CA GLN A 27 -14.22 -6.80 -7.09
C GLN A 27 -13.49 -7.09 -5.77
N LEU A 28 -12.47 -6.30 -5.41
CA LEU A 28 -11.76 -6.42 -4.13
C LEU A 28 -12.63 -5.99 -2.95
N CYS A 29 -13.26 -4.81 -3.02
CA CYS A 29 -14.09 -4.31 -1.92
C CYS A 29 -15.30 -3.50 -2.44
N PRO A 30 -16.44 -4.17 -2.72
CA PRO A 30 -17.67 -3.47 -3.12
C PRO A 30 -18.09 -2.38 -2.13
N ALA A 31 -17.91 -2.61 -0.82
CA ALA A 31 -18.27 -1.66 0.24
C ALA A 31 -17.50 -0.33 0.17
N CYS A 32 -16.26 -0.31 -0.32
CA CYS A 32 -15.49 0.91 -0.53
C CYS A 32 -15.67 1.52 -1.94
N PHE A 33 -15.90 0.70 -2.96
CA PHE A 33 -15.68 1.11 -4.35
C PHE A 33 -16.91 1.04 -5.27
N ALA A 34 -18.04 0.53 -4.79
CA ALA A 34 -19.28 0.45 -5.56
C ALA A 34 -20.12 1.75 -5.58
N SER A 35 -19.62 2.85 -5.00
CA SER A 35 -20.32 4.14 -5.08
C SER A 35 -20.52 4.58 -6.53
N LEU A 36 -21.67 5.19 -6.80
CA LEU A 36 -21.99 5.83 -8.07
C LEU A 36 -21.74 7.35 -8.05
N GLU A 37 -21.51 7.91 -6.86
CA GLU A 37 -21.37 9.34 -6.59
C GLU A 37 -20.08 9.61 -5.81
N TRP A 38 -19.33 10.63 -6.23
CA TRP A 38 -17.94 10.88 -5.83
C TRP A 38 -17.66 12.39 -5.78
N GLY A 39 -16.63 12.80 -5.05
CA GLY A 39 -16.27 14.22 -4.88
C GLY A 39 -16.72 14.83 -3.56
N ARG A 40 -16.87 14.02 -2.50
CA ARG A 40 -17.10 14.57 -1.15
C ARG A 40 -15.89 15.39 -0.68
N ASP A 41 -16.14 16.42 0.12
CA ASP A 41 -15.08 17.24 0.75
C ASP A 41 -14.10 16.34 1.52
N VAL A 42 -12.88 16.24 0.98
CA VAL A 42 -11.78 15.43 1.52
C VAL A 42 -11.44 15.80 2.98
N ARG A 43 -11.70 17.04 3.40
CA ARG A 43 -11.42 17.47 4.77
C ARG A 43 -12.53 17.09 5.74
N ARG A 44 -13.74 16.78 5.28
CA ARG A 44 -14.88 16.39 6.13
C ARG A 44 -15.16 14.90 6.12
N PHE A 45 -15.21 14.30 4.93
CA PHE A 45 -15.54 12.89 4.75
C PHE A 45 -15.08 12.43 3.34
N PRO A 46 -13.81 11.99 3.17
CA PRO A 46 -13.32 11.42 1.92
C PRO A 46 -14.22 10.31 1.38
N ASP A 47 -14.26 10.15 0.05
CA ASP A 47 -15.00 9.05 -0.58
C ASP A 47 -14.41 7.68 -0.18
N VAL A 48 -13.08 7.60 -0.09
CA VAL A 48 -12.34 6.37 0.27
C VAL A 48 -11.38 6.66 1.42
N LEU A 49 -11.28 5.72 2.37
CA LEU A 49 -10.20 5.66 3.36
C LEU A 49 -9.34 4.41 3.12
N ILE A 50 -8.02 4.60 3.13
CA ILE A 50 -7.02 3.52 3.04
C ILE A 50 -6.00 3.60 4.17
N GLN A 51 -5.31 2.49 4.40
CA GLN A 51 -4.20 2.36 5.33
C GLN A 51 -2.95 1.91 4.57
N LEU A 52 -1.81 2.53 4.87
CA LEU A 52 -0.49 2.17 4.35
C LEU A 52 0.41 1.70 5.49
N ASP A 53 1.17 0.63 5.30
CA ASP A 53 2.32 0.29 6.15
C ASP A 53 3.37 -0.52 5.36
N GLY A 54 4.64 -0.44 5.80
CA GLY A 54 5.78 -1.18 5.27
C GLY A 54 6.35 -2.19 6.27
N ASN A 55 6.26 -3.48 5.94
CA ASN A 55 6.77 -4.58 6.76
C ASN A 55 8.11 -5.11 6.26
N PHE A 56 9.15 -4.90 7.08
CA PHE A 56 10.54 -5.26 6.80
C PHE A 56 10.90 -6.70 7.22
N HIS A 57 9.97 -7.53 7.68
CA HIS A 57 10.21 -8.95 7.98
C HIS A 57 10.04 -9.86 6.76
N HIS A 58 9.18 -9.46 5.82
CA HIS A 58 8.96 -10.10 4.52
C HIS A 58 10.13 -9.79 3.56
N ARG A 59 11.34 -10.24 3.92
CA ARG A 59 12.55 -10.15 3.07
C ARG A 59 12.73 -11.43 2.26
N ARG A 60 13.17 -11.32 1.02
CA ARG A 60 13.66 -12.43 0.18
C ARG A 60 15.19 -12.44 0.18
N ASN A 61 15.80 -13.61 0.26
CA ASN A 61 17.25 -13.75 0.11
C ASN A 61 17.63 -13.68 -1.37
N THR A 62 18.75 -13.03 -1.69
CA THR A 62 19.31 -12.95 -3.06
C THR A 62 19.49 -14.34 -3.69
N ASN A 63 19.76 -15.36 -2.88
CA ASN A 63 19.94 -16.75 -3.32
C ASN A 63 18.62 -17.50 -3.63
N GLY A 64 17.44 -16.90 -3.42
CA GLY A 64 16.17 -17.48 -3.85
C GLY A 64 16.06 -17.60 -5.38
N GLY A 65 16.77 -16.73 -6.10
CA GLY A 65 16.84 -16.72 -7.56
C GLY A 65 15.53 -16.27 -8.22
N GLN A 66 15.44 -16.50 -9.52
CA GLN A 66 14.20 -16.34 -10.30
C GLN A 66 13.56 -17.72 -10.49
N GLY A 67 12.32 -17.88 -10.03
CA GLY A 67 11.50 -19.06 -10.28
C GLY A 67 10.77 -18.98 -11.63
N PRO A 68 10.18 -20.08 -12.12
CA PRO A 68 9.26 -20.03 -13.26
C PRO A 68 8.11 -19.05 -12.97
N ARG A 69 7.78 -18.19 -13.95
CA ARG A 69 6.57 -17.36 -13.91
C ARG A 69 5.39 -18.19 -14.38
N PHE A 70 4.43 -18.44 -13.48
CA PHE A 70 3.20 -19.19 -13.78
C PHE A 70 1.93 -18.51 -13.24
N TYR A 71 2.07 -17.37 -12.56
CA TYR A 71 0.98 -16.55 -12.06
C TYR A 71 1.36 -15.08 -12.12
N GLU A 72 0.43 -14.22 -12.55
CA GLU A 72 0.61 -12.77 -12.62
C GLU A 72 -0.04 -12.10 -11.39
N PRO A 73 0.74 -11.50 -10.47
CA PRO A 73 0.20 -10.97 -9.22
C PRO A 73 -0.68 -9.72 -9.40
N GLN A 74 -1.99 -9.86 -9.25
CA GLN A 74 -2.97 -8.77 -9.50
C GLN A 74 -2.93 -7.59 -8.50
N LEU A 75 -2.16 -7.72 -7.42
CA LEU A 75 -2.02 -6.72 -6.37
C LEU A 75 -0.67 -5.98 -6.40
N PHE A 76 0.36 -6.54 -7.03
CA PHE A 76 1.69 -5.92 -7.01
C PHE A 76 1.78 -4.79 -8.02
N LEU A 77 2.41 -3.68 -7.62
CA LEU A 77 2.94 -2.71 -8.55
C LEU A 77 4.15 -3.31 -9.26
N ASP A 78 4.31 -2.95 -10.53
CA ASP A 78 5.55 -3.18 -11.26
C ASP A 78 6.70 -2.39 -10.61
N ASP A 79 7.84 -3.06 -10.40
CA ASP A 79 8.98 -2.47 -9.70
C ASP A 79 9.64 -1.34 -10.53
N ALA A 80 9.56 -1.37 -11.87
CA ALA A 80 10.06 -0.28 -12.72
C ALA A 80 9.13 0.95 -12.68
N TRP A 81 7.81 0.76 -12.58
CA TRP A 81 6.87 1.85 -12.27
C TRP A 81 7.21 2.50 -10.93
N VAL A 82 7.41 1.72 -9.87
CA VAL A 82 7.79 2.24 -8.54
C VAL A 82 9.13 2.98 -8.59
N ALA A 83 10.13 2.44 -9.30
CA ALA A 83 11.40 3.13 -9.52
C ALA A 83 11.22 4.47 -10.27
N SER A 84 10.34 4.53 -11.28
CA SER A 84 10.03 5.77 -12.01
C SER A 84 9.34 6.84 -11.14
N VAL A 85 8.58 6.43 -10.12
CA VAL A 85 8.04 7.34 -9.10
C VAL A 85 9.20 7.91 -8.26
N GLY A 86 10.13 7.06 -7.83
CA GLY A 86 11.33 7.47 -7.10
C GLY A 86 12.20 8.48 -7.87
N SER A 87 12.51 8.23 -9.15
CA SER A 87 13.28 9.16 -9.98
C SER A 87 12.62 10.54 -10.06
N ARG A 88 11.30 10.58 -10.35
CA ARG A 88 10.52 11.84 -10.37
C ARG A 88 10.55 12.58 -9.04
N MET A 89 10.62 11.87 -7.91
CA MET A 89 10.73 12.48 -6.59
C MET A 89 12.12 13.07 -6.32
N GLU A 90 13.21 12.45 -6.78
CA GLU A 90 14.54 13.08 -6.73
C GLU A 90 14.59 14.33 -7.61
N ASP A 91 14.03 14.28 -8.83
CA ASP A 91 13.97 15.45 -9.72
C ASP A 91 13.24 16.63 -9.06
N LEU A 92 12.08 16.39 -8.44
CA LEU A 92 11.32 17.40 -7.69
C LEU A 92 12.12 17.96 -6.50
N ARG A 93 12.83 17.11 -5.75
CA ARG A 93 13.72 17.55 -4.66
C ARG A 93 14.89 18.39 -5.18
N ALA A 94 15.50 18.01 -6.30
CA ALA A 94 16.60 18.74 -6.93
C ALA A 94 16.13 20.12 -7.40
N MET A 95 14.95 20.23 -8.01
CA MET A 95 14.34 21.50 -8.39
C MET A 95 14.02 22.38 -7.17
N HIS A 96 13.48 21.81 -6.09
CA HIS A 96 13.20 22.57 -4.87
C HIS A 96 14.47 23.13 -4.21
N ARG A 97 15.61 22.41 -4.23
CA ARG A 97 16.90 22.92 -3.72
C ARG A 97 17.38 24.18 -4.46
N ALA A 98 16.87 24.47 -5.66
CA ALA A 98 17.19 25.65 -6.45
C ALA A 98 16.11 26.75 -6.41
N GLY A 99 15.01 26.56 -5.68
CA GLY A 99 13.86 27.47 -5.66
C GLY A 99 13.54 28.09 -4.29
N PRO A 100 12.65 29.10 -4.23
CA PRO A 100 12.20 29.68 -2.98
C PRO A 100 11.27 28.71 -2.22
N VAL A 101 11.53 28.54 -0.92
CA VAL A 101 10.75 27.68 -0.01
C VAL A 101 9.29 28.13 0.06
N ARG A 102 8.35 27.21 -0.11
CA ARG A 102 6.90 27.47 0.03
C ARG A 102 6.42 27.03 1.43
N PRO A 103 6.09 27.95 2.35
CA PRO A 103 5.63 27.59 3.69
C PRO A 103 4.14 27.19 3.66
N HIS A 104 3.88 25.89 3.60
CA HIS A 104 2.54 25.35 3.85
C HIS A 104 2.55 24.00 4.60
N SER A 105 3.33 23.93 5.68
CA SER A 105 3.29 22.83 6.63
C SER A 105 2.27 23.12 7.75
N THR A 106 1.44 22.12 8.10
CA THR A 106 0.46 22.24 9.21
C THR A 106 1.11 22.13 10.60
N LEU A 107 2.41 21.84 10.64
CA LEU A 107 3.25 21.71 11.82
C LEU A 107 4.59 22.39 11.54
N PRO A 108 5.26 22.97 12.55
CA PRO A 108 6.64 23.43 12.40
C PRO A 108 7.56 22.30 11.96
N ASP A 109 8.55 22.63 11.12
CA ASP A 109 9.44 21.65 10.49
C ASP A 109 10.29 20.89 11.51
N GLU A 110 10.60 21.52 12.65
CA GLU A 110 11.23 20.92 13.83
C GLU A 110 10.41 19.74 14.38
N VAL A 111 9.08 19.90 14.49
CA VAL A 111 8.16 18.87 14.97
C VAL A 111 8.12 17.70 13.98
N VAL A 112 8.06 17.98 12.67
CA VAL A 112 8.05 16.95 11.63
C VAL A 112 9.39 16.20 11.58
N THR A 113 10.50 16.91 11.74
CA THR A 113 11.85 16.33 11.80
C THR A 113 11.99 15.39 13.00
N ALA A 114 11.57 15.83 14.20
CA ALA A 114 11.57 14.99 15.38
C ALA A 114 10.66 13.75 15.24
N CYS A 115 9.49 13.86 14.58
CA CYS A 115 8.65 12.69 14.28
C CYS A 115 9.35 11.70 13.32
N LYS A 116 10.04 12.22 12.29
CA LYS A 116 10.82 11.42 11.32
C LYS A 116 11.98 10.69 11.98
N GLU A 117 12.65 11.32 12.94
CA GLU A 117 13.76 10.73 13.69
C GLU A 117 13.28 9.64 14.66
N SER A 118 12.19 9.87 15.41
CA SER A 118 11.59 8.83 16.26
C SER A 118 11.23 7.58 15.46
N PHE A 119 10.64 7.73 14.27
CA PHE A 119 10.30 6.60 13.41
C PHE A 119 11.53 5.87 12.84
N LYS A 120 12.58 6.61 12.42
CA LYS A 120 13.85 6.01 11.99
C LYS A 120 14.47 5.17 13.11
N ALA A 121 14.53 5.70 14.33
CA ALA A 121 15.13 5.02 15.48
C ALA A 121 14.36 3.75 15.91
N ALA A 122 13.04 3.69 15.65
CA ALA A 122 12.26 2.45 15.79
C ALA A 122 12.65 1.44 14.69
N GLN A 123 12.64 1.89 13.44
CA GLN A 123 12.92 1.08 12.25
C GLN A 123 14.35 0.53 12.17
N GLU A 124 15.34 1.26 12.69
CA GLU A 124 16.74 0.83 12.65
C GLU A 124 16.97 -0.43 13.49
N LYS A 125 16.27 -0.58 14.62
CA LYS A 125 16.31 -1.77 15.49
C LYS A 125 15.85 -3.04 14.76
N ASP A 126 14.89 -2.90 13.84
CA ASP A 126 14.38 -4.01 13.03
C ASP A 126 15.23 -4.30 11.78
N SER A 127 16.15 -3.38 11.43
CA SER A 127 16.81 -3.36 10.12
C SER A 127 18.09 -4.20 10.03
N HIS A 128 18.59 -4.76 11.15
CA HIS A 128 19.85 -5.52 11.16
C HIS A 128 19.83 -6.71 10.18
N GLY A 129 20.62 -6.60 9.12
CA GLY A 129 20.81 -7.61 8.10
C GLY A 129 22.03 -7.28 7.25
N VAL A 130 22.77 -8.30 6.80
CA VAL A 130 24.00 -8.12 6.02
C VAL A 130 23.68 -7.50 4.65
N PRO A 131 24.38 -6.44 4.21
CA PRO A 131 24.22 -5.88 2.87
C PRO A 131 24.38 -6.94 1.77
N GLY A 132 23.51 -6.89 0.75
CA GLY A 132 23.53 -7.83 -0.37
C GLY A 132 22.95 -9.23 -0.10
N PHE A 133 22.60 -9.56 1.16
CA PHE A 133 21.99 -10.86 1.48
C PHE A 133 20.51 -10.96 1.07
N HIS A 134 19.82 -9.82 0.96
CA HIS A 134 18.42 -9.73 0.56
C HIS A 134 18.26 -8.82 -0.65
N ASP A 135 17.55 -9.29 -1.68
CA ASP A 135 17.19 -8.53 -2.87
C ASP A 135 15.88 -7.75 -2.65
N GLU A 136 14.90 -8.38 -2.01
CA GLU A 136 13.70 -7.73 -1.47
C GLU A 136 13.81 -7.59 0.06
N LYS A 137 13.61 -6.37 0.57
CA LYS A 137 13.91 -5.98 1.96
C LYS A 137 12.65 -5.80 2.82
N GLY A 138 11.49 -6.07 2.25
CA GLY A 138 10.18 -5.90 2.86
C GLY A 138 9.10 -5.70 1.80
N LEU A 139 7.87 -5.49 2.26
CA LEU A 139 6.71 -5.17 1.44
C LEU A 139 6.03 -3.91 1.99
N VAL A 140 5.47 -3.07 1.12
CA VAL A 140 4.48 -2.05 1.53
C VAL A 140 3.11 -2.48 1.02
N VAL A 141 2.08 -2.39 1.85
CA VAL A 141 0.68 -2.65 1.46
C VAL A 141 -0.14 -1.37 1.59
N GLY A 142 -1.00 -1.14 0.60
CA GLY A 142 -2.18 -0.30 0.73
C GLY A 142 -3.42 -1.18 0.88
N SER A 143 -4.14 -1.01 1.99
CA SER A 143 -5.38 -1.75 2.30
C SER A 143 -6.55 -0.77 2.52
N CYS A 144 -7.79 -1.24 2.41
CA CYS A 144 -8.96 -0.44 2.79
C CYS A 144 -9.35 -0.64 4.27
N VAL A 145 -10.29 0.17 4.76
CA VAL A 145 -10.82 0.09 6.14
C VAL A 145 -11.51 -1.23 6.49
N HIS A 146 -11.74 -2.11 5.52
CA HIS A 146 -12.25 -3.48 5.71
C HIS A 146 -11.13 -4.55 5.74
N ASP A 147 -9.86 -4.13 5.90
CA ASP A 147 -8.64 -4.97 5.93
C ASP A 147 -8.38 -5.77 4.64
N ILE A 148 -8.87 -5.28 3.51
CA ILE A 148 -8.66 -5.91 2.19
C ILE A 148 -7.44 -5.26 1.53
N PRO A 149 -6.38 -6.02 1.20
CA PRO A 149 -5.26 -5.51 0.40
C PRO A 149 -5.73 -5.04 -0.98
N LEU A 150 -5.33 -3.82 -1.35
CA LEU A 150 -5.66 -3.20 -2.63
C LEU A 150 -4.47 -3.16 -3.57
N VAL A 151 -3.29 -2.84 -3.04
CA VAL A 151 -2.03 -2.71 -3.77
C VAL A 151 -0.88 -3.11 -2.84
N VAL A 152 0.14 -3.77 -3.38
CA VAL A 152 1.38 -4.15 -2.70
C VAL A 152 2.58 -3.68 -3.54
N CYS A 153 3.71 -3.36 -2.94
CA CYS A 153 4.97 -3.20 -3.68
C CYS A 153 6.18 -3.72 -2.89
N ASN A 154 7.20 -4.16 -3.63
CA ASN A 154 8.43 -4.70 -3.05
C ASN A 154 9.34 -3.56 -2.58
N ILE A 155 9.91 -3.69 -1.38
CA ILE A 155 10.95 -2.77 -0.90
C ILE A 155 12.30 -3.25 -1.43
N THR A 156 12.66 -2.82 -2.64
CA THR A 156 13.91 -3.24 -3.32
C THR A 156 15.09 -2.31 -2.98
N THR A 157 14.85 -1.00 -2.85
CA THR A 157 15.91 0.00 -2.62
C THR A 157 16.15 0.27 -1.13
N PRO A 158 17.41 0.51 -0.71
CA PRO A 158 17.68 1.23 0.53
C PRO A 158 17.51 2.74 0.27
N GLY A 159 16.89 3.48 1.19
CA GLY A 159 16.72 4.93 1.05
C GLY A 159 15.25 5.37 1.07
N GLU A 160 14.80 6.08 0.03
CA GLU A 160 13.54 6.84 0.02
C GLU A 160 12.29 5.97 0.14
N ARG A 161 11.86 5.73 1.39
CA ARG A 161 10.68 4.91 1.71
C ARG A 161 9.35 5.56 1.30
N GLN A 162 9.35 6.86 1.02
CA GLN A 162 8.15 7.62 0.64
C GLN A 162 7.68 7.28 -0.78
N MET A 163 8.57 6.87 -1.69
CA MET A 163 8.19 6.59 -3.09
C MET A 163 7.18 5.44 -3.18
N TYR A 164 7.28 4.45 -2.29
CA TYR A 164 6.33 3.33 -2.21
C TYR A 164 4.90 3.82 -1.89
N ALA A 165 4.78 4.72 -0.90
CA ALA A 165 3.50 5.32 -0.56
C ALA A 165 2.95 6.19 -1.71
N ILE A 166 3.78 7.04 -2.32
CA ILE A 166 3.38 7.86 -3.48
C ILE A 166 2.96 6.98 -4.67
N ALA A 167 3.66 5.89 -4.95
CA ALA A 167 3.32 4.95 -6.03
C ALA A 167 1.95 4.27 -5.80
N ILE A 168 1.67 3.82 -4.57
CA ILE A 168 0.37 3.26 -4.18
C ILE A 168 -0.74 4.32 -4.31
N ILE A 169 -0.50 5.56 -3.88
CA ILE A 169 -1.46 6.66 -4.00
C ILE A 169 -1.76 6.97 -5.46
N GLN A 170 -0.73 7.09 -6.31
CA GLN A 170 -0.89 7.36 -7.74
C GLN A 170 -1.67 6.22 -8.44
N GLN A 171 -1.35 4.96 -8.13
CA GLN A 171 -2.11 3.81 -8.67
C GLN A 171 -3.58 3.84 -8.25
N LEU A 172 -3.87 3.99 -6.96
CA LEU A 172 -5.24 3.97 -6.46
C LEU A 172 -6.05 5.16 -7.00
N MET A 173 -5.47 6.35 -7.08
CA MET A 173 -6.13 7.53 -7.64
C MET A 173 -6.37 7.44 -9.15
N ALA A 174 -5.60 6.64 -9.89
CA ALA A 174 -5.83 6.32 -11.30
C ALA A 174 -6.97 5.30 -11.50
N GLU A 175 -7.27 4.48 -10.49
CA GLU A 175 -8.39 3.53 -10.50
C GLU A 175 -9.70 4.11 -9.93
N LEU A 176 -9.70 5.38 -9.51
CA LEU A 176 -10.86 6.11 -9.00
C LEU A 176 -11.31 7.21 -9.97
N PRO A 177 -12.57 7.68 -9.91
CA PRO A 177 -13.02 8.85 -10.65
C PRO A 177 -12.17 10.10 -10.41
N SER A 178 -12.13 11.01 -11.38
CA SER A 178 -11.36 12.27 -11.30
C SER A 178 -11.83 13.21 -10.18
N SER A 179 -13.09 13.10 -9.75
CA SER A 179 -13.63 13.82 -8.59
C SER A 179 -13.30 13.16 -7.25
N ALA A 180 -13.02 11.86 -7.23
CA ALA A 180 -12.95 11.06 -6.01
C ALA A 180 -11.88 11.57 -5.03
N THR A 181 -12.19 11.53 -3.74
CA THR A 181 -11.30 11.97 -2.65
C THR A 181 -10.83 10.82 -1.76
N LEU A 182 -9.59 10.92 -1.29
CA LEU A 182 -8.87 9.85 -0.61
C LEU A 182 -8.29 10.31 0.73
N GLY A 183 -8.69 9.65 1.81
CA GLY A 183 -8.05 9.74 3.11
C GLY A 183 -7.09 8.58 3.34
N ILE A 184 -5.93 8.88 3.92
CA ILE A 184 -4.83 7.93 4.09
C ILE A 184 -4.40 7.91 5.55
N LEU A 185 -4.36 6.73 6.15
CA LEU A 185 -3.74 6.45 7.44
C LEU A 185 -2.37 5.83 7.18
N TYR A 186 -1.31 6.42 7.72
CA TYR A 186 0.06 5.91 7.57
C TYR A 186 0.90 6.31 8.76
N ASP A 187 1.76 5.42 9.26
CA ASP A 187 2.58 5.62 10.46
C ASP A 187 3.46 6.88 10.41
N VAL A 188 3.89 7.27 9.21
CA VAL A 188 4.60 8.55 8.95
C VAL A 188 3.79 9.49 8.06
N GLY A 189 2.48 9.43 8.13
CA GLY A 189 1.54 10.25 7.35
C GLY A 189 1.78 11.76 7.51
N CYS A 190 2.17 12.23 8.69
CA CYS A 190 2.56 13.63 8.91
C CYS A 190 3.85 14.03 8.15
N VAL A 191 4.84 13.14 8.10
CA VAL A 191 6.11 13.35 7.38
C VAL A 191 5.86 13.29 5.87
N LEU A 192 4.99 12.38 5.41
CA LEU A 192 4.59 12.27 4.01
C LEU A 192 3.79 13.50 3.56
N ASP A 193 2.75 13.93 4.30
CA ASP A 193 1.92 15.11 3.98
C ASP A 193 2.77 16.39 3.93
N HIS A 194 3.68 16.57 4.89
CA HIS A 194 4.68 17.65 4.86
C HIS A 194 5.58 17.57 3.61
N SER A 195 6.11 16.39 3.27
CA SER A 195 6.97 16.23 2.09
C SER A 195 6.21 16.47 0.77
N CYS A 196 4.93 16.09 0.71
CA CYS A 196 4.04 16.38 -0.41
C CYS A 196 3.78 17.89 -0.57
N ASN A 197 3.68 18.64 0.53
CA ASN A 197 3.53 20.11 0.48
C ASN A 197 4.84 20.80 0.07
N LEU A 198 5.98 20.27 0.52
CA LEU A 198 7.31 20.85 0.27
C LEU A 198 7.79 20.60 -1.17
N TYR A 199 7.62 19.39 -1.69
CA TYR A 199 8.18 18.95 -2.98
C TYR A 199 7.13 18.69 -4.08
N ASP A 200 5.84 18.96 -3.81
CA ASP A 200 4.72 18.75 -4.74
C ASP A 200 4.59 17.31 -5.31
N TYR A 201 4.95 16.29 -4.51
CA TYR A 201 4.91 14.87 -4.92
C TYR A 201 3.56 14.36 -5.43
N LEU A 202 2.46 15.05 -5.11
CA LEU A 202 1.10 14.69 -5.53
C LEU A 202 0.57 15.56 -6.68
N GLY A 203 1.15 16.74 -6.95
CA GLY A 203 0.71 17.66 -8.00
C GLY A 203 -0.82 17.87 -7.99
N THR A 204 -1.46 17.59 -9.13
CA THR A 204 -2.92 17.71 -9.30
C THR A 204 -3.77 16.78 -8.42
N LEU A 205 -3.18 15.75 -7.80
CA LEU A 205 -3.87 14.89 -6.83
C LEU A 205 -3.92 15.55 -5.44
N ARG A 206 -3.03 16.50 -5.13
CA ARG A 206 -2.88 17.10 -3.79
C ARG A 206 -4.17 17.62 -3.17
N PRO A 207 -5.08 18.30 -3.90
CA PRO A 207 -6.34 18.81 -3.33
C PRO A 207 -7.35 17.70 -2.96
N ARG A 208 -7.20 16.49 -3.52
CA ARG A 208 -8.10 15.35 -3.32
C ARG A 208 -7.58 14.33 -2.31
N VAL A 209 -6.42 14.58 -1.69
CA VAL A 209 -5.77 13.66 -0.74
C VAL A 209 -5.62 14.32 0.64
N VAL A 210 -6.00 13.59 1.70
CA VAL A 210 -5.73 13.96 3.09
C VAL A 210 -5.02 12.81 3.82
N MET A 211 -4.09 13.13 4.71
CA MET A 211 -3.35 12.12 5.49
C MET A 211 -3.56 12.30 7.00
N ALA A 212 -3.50 11.18 7.72
CA ALA A 212 -3.47 11.05 9.17
C ALA A 212 -2.44 9.99 9.57
N VAL A 213 -2.07 9.96 10.85
CA VAL A 213 -1.20 8.91 11.41
C VAL A 213 -2.05 7.79 11.99
N SER A 214 -1.70 6.53 11.73
CA SER A 214 -2.35 5.33 12.31
C SER A 214 -2.48 5.46 13.84
N ILE A 215 -3.60 5.04 14.44
CA ILE A 215 -3.98 5.46 15.79
C ILE A 215 -3.01 4.98 16.87
N LEU A 216 -2.50 3.75 16.79
CA LEU A 216 -1.56 3.22 17.77
C LEU A 216 -0.19 3.89 17.59
N HIS A 217 0.24 4.09 16.35
CA HIS A 217 1.47 4.80 16.02
C HIS A 217 1.42 6.29 16.39
N SER A 218 0.26 6.92 16.40
CA SER A 218 0.13 8.36 16.69
C SER A 218 0.71 8.74 18.05
N TYR A 219 0.63 7.87 19.06
CA TYR A 219 1.23 8.09 20.38
C TYR A 219 2.76 8.13 20.38
N GLY A 220 3.42 7.55 19.36
CA GLY A 220 4.87 7.63 19.16
C GLY A 220 5.34 8.93 18.50
N HIS A 221 4.43 9.80 18.06
CA HIS A 221 4.75 11.10 17.47
C HIS A 221 4.77 12.21 18.51
N GLN A 222 5.42 13.33 18.14
CA GLN A 222 5.45 14.54 18.95
C GLN A 222 4.05 15.05 19.28
N TRP A 223 3.87 15.65 20.46
CA TRP A 223 2.56 16.06 20.98
C TRP A 223 1.76 16.95 20.02
N ALA A 224 2.40 17.92 19.36
CA ALA A 224 1.76 18.76 18.36
C ALA A 224 1.27 17.95 17.12
N CYS A 225 2.02 16.92 16.71
CA CYS A 225 1.58 15.99 15.65
C CYS A 225 0.35 15.19 16.10
N GLN A 226 0.28 14.75 17.36
CA GLN A 226 -0.90 14.07 17.91
C GLN A 226 -2.16 14.93 17.92
N LEU A 227 -2.04 16.26 17.94
CA LEU A 227 -3.19 17.17 17.81
C LEU A 227 -3.67 17.28 16.35
N VAL A 228 -2.75 17.35 15.39
CA VAL A 228 -3.04 17.69 13.98
C VAL A 228 -3.30 16.46 13.08
N TYR A 229 -2.63 15.33 13.36
CA TYR A 229 -2.67 14.13 12.51
C TYR A 229 -3.29 12.89 13.18
N SER A 230 -3.68 12.94 14.46
CA SER A 230 -4.44 11.82 15.05
C SER A 230 -5.84 11.74 14.41
N PRO A 231 -6.29 10.57 13.91
CA PRO A 231 -7.58 10.41 13.26
C PRO A 231 -8.78 10.59 14.19
N ARG A 232 -8.55 10.62 15.52
CA ARG A 232 -9.56 10.97 16.52
C ARG A 232 -9.80 12.48 16.65
N ARG A 233 -8.88 13.30 16.13
CA ARG A 233 -8.95 14.78 16.17
C ARG A 233 -9.07 15.39 14.78
N ARG A 234 -8.46 14.77 13.77
CA ARG A 234 -8.51 15.22 12.38
C ARG A 234 -9.84 14.84 11.73
N PRO A 235 -10.63 15.82 11.23
CA PRO A 235 -11.83 15.55 10.45
C PRO A 235 -11.54 14.68 9.20
N GLY A 236 -12.56 13.98 8.70
CA GLY A 236 -12.42 13.01 7.59
C GLY A 236 -12.25 11.54 8.01
N PHE A 237 -11.61 11.25 9.14
CA PHE A 237 -11.20 9.87 9.47
C PHE A 237 -12.18 9.09 10.37
N GLY A 238 -13.11 9.77 11.04
CA GLY A 238 -14.19 9.15 11.82
C GLY A 238 -13.67 8.17 12.90
N LEU A 239 -14.02 6.89 12.78
CA LEU A 239 -13.55 5.84 13.68
C LEU A 239 -12.43 4.95 13.11
N ALA A 240 -11.93 5.24 11.89
CA ALA A 240 -10.89 4.45 11.24
C ALA A 240 -9.61 4.43 12.09
N ASN A 241 -9.05 3.23 12.31
CA ASN A 241 -7.91 3.06 13.19
C ASN A 241 -6.55 3.18 12.48
N GLY A 242 -6.42 2.83 11.21
CA GLY A 242 -5.10 2.75 10.54
C GLY A 242 -4.46 1.37 10.61
N GLU A 243 -4.89 0.55 11.55
CA GLU A 243 -4.22 -0.69 11.97
C GLU A 243 -4.56 -1.93 11.09
N GLY A 244 -4.95 -1.71 9.83
CA GLY A 244 -5.41 -2.77 8.92
C GLY A 244 -4.26 -3.60 8.37
N SER A 245 -3.15 -2.93 8.05
CA SER A 245 -1.93 -3.54 7.53
C SER A 245 -1.30 -4.51 8.54
N GLU A 246 -1.31 -4.18 9.82
CA GLU A 246 -0.83 -5.00 10.93
C GLU A 246 -1.65 -6.30 11.07
N ARG A 247 -2.96 -6.23 10.85
CA ARG A 247 -3.82 -7.42 10.79
C ARG A 247 -3.50 -8.28 9.58
N ILE A 248 -3.21 -7.67 8.42
CA ILE A 248 -2.69 -8.37 7.24
C ILE A 248 -1.35 -9.04 7.59
N TRP A 249 -0.36 -8.33 8.12
CA TRP A 249 0.95 -8.87 8.49
C TRP A 249 0.86 -10.02 9.50
N SER A 250 -0.01 -9.92 10.50
CA SER A 250 -0.24 -10.98 11.48
C SER A 250 -0.73 -12.28 10.84
N ARG A 251 -1.66 -12.20 9.86
CA ARG A 251 -2.12 -13.36 9.07
C ARG A 251 -0.97 -13.96 8.24
N HIS A 252 -0.12 -13.12 7.65
CA HIS A 252 0.91 -13.54 6.70
C HIS A 252 2.26 -13.90 7.32
N ARG A 253 2.42 -13.75 8.64
CA ARG A 253 3.65 -14.07 9.39
C ARG A 253 4.19 -15.49 9.13
N ARG A 254 3.29 -16.46 8.86
CA ARG A 254 3.65 -17.87 8.59
C ARG A 254 4.40 -18.05 7.27
N TYR A 255 4.22 -17.14 6.32
CA TYR A 255 4.86 -17.23 4.99
C TYR A 255 6.26 -16.61 4.96
N ILE A 256 6.62 -15.77 5.94
CA ILE A 256 7.97 -15.16 6.05
C ILE A 256 9.12 -16.16 5.82
N PRO A 257 9.22 -17.32 6.52
CA PRO A 257 10.33 -18.26 6.33
C PRO A 257 10.28 -19.07 5.02
N ILE A 258 9.15 -19.06 4.31
CA ILE A 258 8.97 -19.70 2.99
C ILE A 258 9.43 -18.73 1.91
N LEU A 259 8.81 -17.54 1.90
CA LEU A 259 9.07 -16.46 0.94
C LEU A 259 10.54 -15.98 0.97
N ARG A 260 11.18 -16.06 2.14
CA ARG A 260 12.61 -15.75 2.28
C ARG A 260 13.53 -16.56 1.38
N ARG A 261 13.09 -17.73 0.90
CA ARG A 261 13.87 -18.65 0.06
C ARG A 261 13.23 -18.95 -1.31
N SER A 262 12.02 -18.46 -1.57
CA SER A 262 11.30 -18.74 -2.84
C SER A 262 11.85 -17.94 -4.01
N GLY A 263 11.81 -18.51 -5.22
CA GLY A 263 12.24 -17.82 -6.45
C GLY A 263 11.32 -16.70 -6.96
N VAL A 264 10.09 -16.57 -6.43
CA VAL A 264 9.18 -15.46 -6.72
C VAL A 264 8.34 -15.17 -5.47
N SER A 265 8.22 -13.89 -5.10
CA SER A 265 7.40 -13.45 -3.97
C SER A 265 5.92 -13.40 -4.36
N ILE A 266 5.15 -14.43 -3.99
CA ILE A 266 3.73 -14.55 -4.36
C ILE A 266 2.79 -14.39 -3.15
N LEU A 267 1.87 -13.44 -3.30
CA LEU A 267 0.93 -12.85 -2.32
C LEU A 267 -0.25 -12.27 -3.14
N LEU A 268 -1.53 -12.19 -2.73
CA LEU A 268 -2.33 -12.81 -1.64
C LEU A 268 -3.80 -12.86 -2.08
N LYS A 269 -4.61 -13.77 -1.49
CA LYS A 269 -6.07 -13.72 -1.63
C LYS A 269 -6.81 -14.52 -0.53
N ASP A 270 -7.08 -13.98 0.65
CA ASP A 270 -7.61 -14.72 1.85
C ASP A 270 -8.71 -15.77 1.53
N ASP A 271 -8.75 -16.94 2.18
CA ASP A 271 -9.46 -18.15 1.71
C ASP A 271 -10.98 -18.16 1.99
N ARG A 272 -11.49 -17.12 2.68
CA ARG A 272 -12.92 -16.75 2.57
C ARG A 272 -13.25 -16.12 1.20
N LEU A 273 -12.21 -15.91 0.36
CA LEU A 273 -12.16 -15.38 -1.01
C LEU A 273 -11.13 -16.13 -1.93
N GLY A 274 -10.50 -17.23 -1.46
CA GLY A 274 -9.64 -18.17 -2.21
C GLY A 274 -8.10 -17.93 -2.24
N VAL A 275 -7.28 -18.43 -1.29
CA VAL A 275 -5.79 -18.31 -1.34
C VAL A 275 -5.18 -19.52 -2.02
N SER A 276 -4.24 -19.27 -2.92
CA SER A 276 -3.17 -20.23 -3.21
C SER A 276 -1.83 -19.56 -2.98
N LEU A 277 -1.08 -20.01 -1.96
CA LEU A 277 0.36 -19.71 -1.94
C LEU A 277 0.99 -20.58 -3.03
N TYR A 278 1.90 -19.95 -3.76
CA TYR A 278 2.50 -20.47 -4.96
C TYR A 278 3.98 -20.13 -4.89
N THR A 279 4.84 -21.08 -4.53
CA THR A 279 6.28 -20.84 -4.50
C THR A 279 7.04 -21.98 -5.16
N SER A 280 8.07 -21.63 -5.91
CA SER A 280 9.08 -22.54 -6.44
C SER A 280 10.35 -22.45 -5.59
N ASP A 281 10.85 -23.60 -5.15
CA ASP A 281 12.13 -23.76 -4.45
C ASP A 281 13.10 -24.52 -5.36
N ARG A 282 14.24 -23.89 -5.67
CA ARG A 282 15.30 -24.48 -6.51
C ARG A 282 16.03 -25.63 -5.83
N ASN A 283 16.07 -25.69 -4.51
CA ASN A 283 16.83 -26.71 -3.78
C ASN A 283 16.10 -28.05 -3.68
N THR A 284 14.78 -28.07 -3.87
CA THR A 284 13.95 -29.28 -3.75
C THR A 284 13.26 -29.69 -5.04
N ASN A 285 13.25 -28.82 -6.06
CA ASN A 285 12.47 -29.00 -7.30
C ASN A 285 10.96 -29.24 -7.01
N THR A 286 10.45 -28.69 -5.90
CA THR A 286 9.05 -28.83 -5.48
C THR A 286 8.27 -27.52 -5.58
N PHE A 287 7.02 -27.67 -5.99
CA PHE A 287 5.97 -26.68 -5.90
C PHE A 287 5.22 -26.86 -4.57
N SER A 288 5.09 -25.82 -3.75
CA SER A 288 4.29 -25.90 -2.51
C SER A 288 2.96 -25.20 -2.68
N PHE A 289 1.87 -25.94 -2.55
CA PHE A 289 0.50 -25.45 -2.56
C PHE A 289 -0.06 -25.42 -1.14
N SER A 290 -0.57 -24.28 -0.69
CA SER A 290 -1.16 -24.09 0.63
C SER A 290 -2.50 -23.37 0.53
N THR A 291 -3.59 -24.13 0.53
CA THR A 291 -4.90 -23.65 1.01
C THR A 291 -4.93 -23.73 2.54
N GLY A 292 -5.83 -22.97 3.19
CA GLY A 292 -5.77 -22.66 4.63
C GLY A 292 -5.77 -23.80 5.66
N SER A 293 -5.71 -25.07 5.26
CA SER A 293 -5.71 -26.26 6.12
C SER A 293 -4.64 -27.31 5.81
N SER A 294 -3.90 -27.23 4.69
CA SER A 294 -2.87 -28.21 4.33
C SER A 294 -1.81 -27.60 3.40
N CYS A 295 -0.54 -27.96 3.63
CA CYS A 295 0.56 -27.62 2.73
C CYS A 295 1.00 -28.88 1.99
N THR A 296 0.74 -28.94 0.69
CA THR A 296 1.08 -30.09 -0.17
C THR A 296 2.27 -29.73 -1.05
N LEU A 297 3.33 -30.56 -0.98
CA LEU A 297 4.48 -30.49 -1.87
C LEU A 297 4.21 -31.35 -3.11
N LEU A 298 4.33 -30.76 -4.30
CA LEU A 298 4.20 -31.44 -5.59
C LEU A 298 5.55 -31.40 -6.33
N PRO A 299 6.08 -32.54 -6.82
CA PRO A 299 7.28 -32.54 -7.67
C PRO A 299 7.01 -31.89 -9.03
N LEU A 300 8.00 -31.18 -9.58
CA LEU A 300 7.92 -30.55 -10.90
C LEU A 300 7.73 -31.56 -12.05
N ASP A 301 8.21 -32.79 -11.90
CA ASP A 301 8.38 -33.76 -13.00
C ASP A 301 7.09 -34.48 -13.44
N LYS A 302 5.89 -34.01 -13.02
CA LYS A 302 4.60 -34.70 -13.26
C LYS A 302 3.65 -34.04 -14.27
N TYR A 303 4.02 -32.91 -14.88
CA TYR A 303 3.22 -32.27 -15.91
C TYR A 303 4.08 -31.89 -17.12
N PRO A 304 3.89 -32.52 -18.30
CA PRO A 304 4.54 -32.05 -19.51
C PRO A 304 4.00 -30.66 -19.89
N LEU A 305 4.90 -29.78 -20.32
CA LEU A 305 4.54 -28.51 -20.94
C LEU A 305 3.80 -28.80 -22.25
N ALA A 306 2.53 -28.44 -22.32
CA ALA A 306 1.73 -28.56 -23.53
C ALA A 306 1.92 -27.31 -24.39
N ASP A 307 2.87 -27.38 -25.33
CA ASP A 307 2.93 -26.46 -26.47
C ASP A 307 1.83 -26.80 -27.49
N GLY A 308 1.12 -25.78 -27.98
CA GLY A 308 0.33 -25.84 -29.22
C GLY A 308 -1.20 -25.87 -29.06
N CYS A 309 -1.87 -25.02 -29.86
CA CYS A 309 -3.31 -25.10 -30.09
C CYS A 309 -3.67 -26.31 -30.96
N ALA A 310 -4.68 -27.08 -30.56
CA ALA A 310 -5.61 -27.78 -31.45
C ALA A 310 -6.90 -28.14 -30.69
N ASP A 311 -8.00 -28.28 -31.43
CA ASP A 311 -9.34 -28.47 -30.87
C ASP A 311 -9.66 -29.90 -30.36
N ASP A 312 -10.73 -29.92 -29.57
CA ASP A 312 -11.77 -30.95 -29.50
C ASP A 312 -11.70 -32.12 -28.48
N SER A 313 -12.90 -32.43 -28.00
CA SER A 313 -13.38 -33.41 -27.03
C SER A 313 -12.46 -34.53 -26.49
N SER A 314 -12.35 -34.66 -25.15
CA SER A 314 -12.68 -35.91 -24.42
C SER A 314 -12.56 -35.84 -22.88
N SER A 315 -13.52 -36.48 -22.21
CA SER A 315 -13.52 -37.04 -20.82
C SER A 315 -12.57 -36.52 -19.72
N TRP A 316 -13.14 -35.93 -18.67
CA TRP A 316 -12.51 -35.85 -17.34
C TRP A 316 -12.60 -37.20 -16.58
N PRO A 317 -11.54 -37.67 -15.91
CA PRO A 317 -11.62 -38.83 -15.01
C PRO A 317 -12.32 -38.48 -13.68
N PRO A 318 -13.02 -39.43 -13.03
CA PRO A 318 -13.78 -39.15 -11.82
C PRO A 318 -12.90 -38.94 -10.58
N ARG A 319 -13.33 -38.06 -9.67
CA ARG A 319 -12.63 -37.80 -8.39
C ARG A 319 -12.64 -39.05 -7.50
N PRO A 320 -11.51 -39.45 -6.89
CA PRO A 320 -11.51 -40.49 -5.87
C PRO A 320 -12.23 -39.98 -4.61
N ARG A 321 -13.06 -40.84 -3.99
CA ARG A 321 -13.69 -40.59 -2.69
C ARG A 321 -12.88 -41.23 -1.57
N LYS A 322 -12.19 -40.42 -0.76
CA LYS A 322 -12.28 -40.35 0.71
C LYS A 322 -11.18 -39.44 1.25
#